data_AF-A0A372R930-F1
#
_entry.id   AF-A0A372R930-F1
#
_cell.length_a   1.000
_cell.length_b   1.000
_cell.length_c   1.000
_cell.angle_alpha   90.00
_cell.angle_beta   90.00
_cell.angle_gamma   90.00
#
_symmetry.space_group_name_H-M   'P 1'
#
loop_
_entity.id
_entity.type
_entity.pdbx_description
1 polymer ?
#
loop_
_entity_poly.entity_id
_entity_poly.type
_entity_poly.pdbx_seq_one_letter_code
_entity_poly.pdbx_strand_id
1 'polypeptide(L)'
;MFYKGHKIFTFFYISQRLFYHYLLRKRELASMKLLISFSFIIILCVLMNGLTSVPVNAANELIVTIKRELADYTLCRLWVTDENLNYIAGNTNNKECDSDDAVFQLPSGTSKYFIFAHVPGSFEEDKKRGPYNGNSCLSIHGSLDVWKFNDIPSFNCYH
;
A
#
# COMPACT_ATOMS: atom_id res chain seq x y z
N MET A 1 -6.70 -14.24 -11.75
CA MET A 1 -7.68 -15.32 -11.98
C MET A 1 -9.09 -14.70 -12.02
N PHE A 2 -9.55 -14.24 -13.19
CA PHE A 2 -10.88 -13.62 -13.34
C PHE A 2 -11.51 -14.10 -14.65
N TYR A 3 -12.13 -15.29 -14.62
CA TYR A 3 -12.96 -15.78 -15.72
C TYR A 3 -14.17 -16.52 -15.14
N LYS A 4 -15.18 -15.77 -14.67
CA LYS A 4 -16.49 -16.37 -14.35
C LYS A 4 -17.72 -15.45 -14.53
N GLY A 5 -17.54 -14.20 -14.98
CA GLY A 5 -18.67 -13.26 -15.20
C GLY A 5 -19.20 -13.21 -16.64
N HIS A 6 -18.39 -13.54 -17.64
CA HIS A 6 -18.72 -13.22 -19.04
C HIS A 6 -19.84 -14.12 -19.64
N LYS A 7 -19.96 -15.37 -19.17
CA LYS A 7 -20.94 -16.33 -19.74
C LYS A 7 -22.40 -16.03 -19.35
N ILE A 8 -22.63 -15.39 -18.20
CA ILE A 8 -23.98 -15.10 -17.72
C ILE A 8 -24.60 -13.94 -18.50
N PHE A 9 -23.80 -12.92 -18.82
CA PHE A 9 -24.25 -11.74 -19.60
C PHE A 9 -24.68 -12.10 -21.02
N THR A 10 -23.93 -12.98 -21.70
CA THR A 10 -24.24 -13.36 -23.08
C THR A 10 -25.54 -14.17 -23.18
N PHE A 11 -25.84 -15.00 -22.17
CA PHE A 11 -27.05 -15.82 -22.14
C PHE A 11 -28.32 -14.98 -21.92
N PHE A 12 -28.25 -13.96 -21.05
CA PHE A 12 -29.37 -13.02 -20.82
C PHE A 12 -29.66 -12.14 -22.05
N TYR A 13 -28.62 -11.71 -22.76
CA TYR A 13 -28.78 -10.87 -23.95
C TYR A 13 -29.44 -11.62 -25.12
N ILE A 14 -29.11 -12.89 -25.32
CA ILE A 14 -29.68 -13.73 -26.38
C ILE A 14 -31.15 -14.08 -26.09
N SER A 15 -31.50 -14.37 -24.84
CA SER A 15 -32.89 -14.69 -24.46
C SER A 15 -33.82 -13.49 -24.62
N GLN A 16 -33.37 -12.29 -24.25
CA GLN A 16 -34.13 -11.04 -24.48
C GLN A 16 -34.34 -10.76 -25.96
N ARG A 17 -33.33 -10.97 -26.81
CA ARG A 17 -33.43 -10.75 -28.27
C ARG A 17 -34.42 -11.70 -28.93
N LEU A 18 -34.44 -12.97 -28.52
CA LEU A 18 -35.39 -13.98 -29.03
C LEU A 18 -36.83 -13.68 -28.57
N PHE A 19 -37.01 -13.23 -27.32
CA PHE A 19 -38.32 -12.87 -26.79
C PHE A 19 -38.86 -11.58 -27.43
N TYR A 20 -37.99 -10.60 -27.71
CA TYR A 20 -38.34 -9.37 -28.43
C TYR A 20 -38.80 -9.68 -29.87
N HIS A 21 -38.08 -10.55 -30.59
CA HIS A 21 -38.50 -11.00 -31.92
C HIS A 21 -39.82 -11.79 -31.91
N TYR A 22 -40.06 -12.61 -30.89
CA TYR A 22 -41.32 -13.32 -30.71
C TYR A 22 -42.50 -12.36 -30.52
N LEU A 23 -42.33 -11.32 -29.70
CA LEU A 23 -43.39 -10.35 -29.41
C LEU A 23 -43.65 -9.37 -30.57
N LEU A 24 -42.62 -8.98 -31.33
CA LEU A 24 -42.79 -8.23 -32.59
C LEU A 24 -43.69 -8.96 -33.59
N ARG A 25 -43.66 -10.30 -33.60
CA ARG A 25 -44.52 -11.13 -34.45
C ARG A 25 -45.97 -11.16 -33.99
N LYS A 26 -46.25 -10.90 -32.71
CA LYS A 26 -47.58 -11.05 -32.09
C LYS A 26 -48.38 -9.75 -31.92
N ARG A 27 -47.82 -8.57 -32.26
CA ARG A 27 -48.45 -7.23 -32.16
C ARG A 27 -49.11 -6.92 -30.80
N GLU A 28 -48.54 -7.41 -29.70
CA GLU A 28 -48.98 -7.14 -28.33
C GLU A 28 -48.35 -5.82 -27.83
N LEU A 29 -48.95 -4.68 -28.16
CA LEU A 29 -48.39 -3.34 -27.92
C LEU A 29 -48.15 -3.00 -26.43
N ALA A 30 -48.94 -3.55 -25.50
CA ALA A 30 -48.81 -3.26 -24.07
C ALA A 30 -47.53 -3.88 -23.47
N SER A 31 -47.24 -5.13 -23.84
CA SER A 31 -46.06 -5.88 -23.39
C SER A 31 -44.75 -5.30 -23.93
N MET A 32 -44.79 -4.66 -25.11
CA MET A 32 -43.62 -4.07 -25.75
C MET A 32 -43.13 -2.79 -25.04
N LYS A 33 -44.05 -1.94 -24.55
CA LYS A 33 -43.71 -0.73 -23.79
C LYS A 33 -43.05 -1.07 -22.44
N LEU A 34 -43.52 -2.13 -21.80
CA LEU A 34 -43.00 -2.60 -20.51
C LEU A 34 -41.56 -3.14 -20.66
N LEU A 35 -41.28 -3.92 -21.71
CA LEU A 35 -39.94 -4.47 -21.99
C LEU A 35 -38.92 -3.41 -22.37
N ILE A 36 -39.34 -2.39 -23.13
CA ILE A 36 -38.47 -1.25 -23.48
C ILE A 36 -38.11 -0.49 -22.19
N SER A 37 -39.08 -0.25 -21.30
CA SER A 37 -38.84 0.37 -19.99
C SER A 37 -37.85 -0.41 -19.12
N PHE A 38 -38.03 -1.74 -18.98
CA PHE A 38 -37.12 -2.58 -18.20
C PHE A 38 -35.70 -2.59 -18.76
N SER A 39 -35.54 -2.57 -20.09
CA SER A 39 -34.23 -2.56 -20.74
C SER A 39 -33.48 -1.26 -20.45
N PHE A 40 -34.16 -0.10 -20.48
CA PHE A 40 -33.56 1.18 -20.13
C PHE A 40 -33.13 1.25 -18.67
N ILE A 41 -33.93 0.73 -17.74
CA ILE A 41 -33.60 0.71 -16.31
C ILE A 41 -32.36 -0.15 -16.03
N ILE A 42 -32.26 -1.32 -16.65
CA ILE A 42 -31.10 -2.22 -16.50
C ILE A 42 -29.83 -1.56 -17.06
N ILE A 43 -29.92 -0.94 -18.24
CA ILE A 43 -28.79 -0.22 -18.86
C ILE A 43 -28.35 0.95 -17.97
N LEU A 44 -29.30 1.73 -17.43
CA LEU A 44 -29.00 2.83 -16.52
C LEU A 44 -28.29 2.34 -15.24
N CYS A 45 -28.77 1.23 -14.65
CA CYS A 45 -28.13 0.62 -13.49
C CYS A 45 -26.70 0.13 -13.77
N VAL A 46 -26.44 -0.45 -14.94
CA VAL A 46 -25.09 -0.89 -15.33
C VAL A 46 -24.16 0.31 -15.54
N LEU A 47 -24.65 1.42 -16.12
CA LEU A 47 -23.88 2.65 -16.29
C LEU A 47 -23.55 3.32 -14.95
N MET A 48 -24.48 3.31 -13.98
CA MET A 48 -24.25 3.88 -12.65
C MET A 48 -23.29 3.05 -11.79
N ASN A 49 -23.27 1.72 -11.95
CA ASN A 49 -22.36 0.82 -11.24
C ASN A 49 -21.03 0.58 -11.96
N GLY A 50 -20.88 1.02 -13.22
CA GLY A 50 -19.71 0.75 -14.06
C GLY A 50 -18.59 1.80 -13.98
N LEU A 51 -18.79 2.90 -13.26
CA LEU A 51 -17.87 4.06 -13.25
C LEU A 51 -17.05 4.23 -11.96
N THR A 52 -17.15 3.30 -11.00
CA THR A 52 -16.34 3.37 -9.77
C THR A 52 -15.45 2.14 -9.60
N SER A 53 -14.69 1.77 -10.63
CA SER A 53 -13.39 1.15 -10.36
C SER A 53 -12.44 2.26 -9.93
N VAL A 54 -12.60 2.74 -8.70
CA VAL A 54 -11.50 3.44 -8.04
C VAL A 54 -10.36 2.42 -8.03
N PRO A 55 -9.19 2.70 -8.63
CA PRO A 55 -8.05 1.85 -8.37
C PRO A 55 -7.87 1.92 -6.85
N VAL A 56 -8.12 0.81 -6.17
CA VAL A 56 -7.52 0.60 -4.86
C VAL A 56 -6.04 0.55 -5.21
N ASN A 57 -5.38 1.72 -5.19
CA ASN A 57 -3.95 1.76 -5.02
C ASN A 57 -3.77 0.94 -3.74
N ALA A 58 -3.31 -0.29 -3.90
CA ALA A 58 -2.71 -1.02 -2.80
C ALA A 58 -1.62 -0.06 -2.33
N ALA A 59 -1.92 0.73 -1.30
CA ALA A 59 -0.92 1.51 -0.64
C ALA A 59 -0.01 0.45 -0.03
N ASN A 60 1.07 0.15 -0.75
CA ASN A 60 2.06 -0.78 -0.27
C ASN A 60 2.61 -0.12 0.99
N GLU A 61 2.22 -0.68 2.14
CA GLU A 61 2.73 -0.26 3.43
C GLU A 61 4.24 -0.50 3.41
N LEU A 62 5.01 0.58 3.45
CA LEU A 62 6.46 0.48 3.41
C LEU A 62 6.96 0.14 4.82
N ILE A 63 7.84 -0.85 4.89
CA ILE A 63 8.43 -1.30 6.14
C ILE A 63 9.91 -0.92 6.16
N VAL A 64 10.32 -0.30 7.26
CA VAL A 64 11.72 -0.02 7.58
C VAL A 64 12.12 -0.91 8.74
N THR A 65 13.15 -1.73 8.53
CA THR A 65 13.75 -2.55 9.60
C THR A 65 15.19 -2.10 9.85
N ILE A 66 15.54 -1.93 11.12
CA ILE A 66 16.87 -1.50 11.55
C ILE A 66 17.37 -2.45 12.63
N LYS A 67 18.43 -3.21 12.32
CA LYS A 67 19.14 -4.00 13.31
C LYS A 67 19.87 -3.10 14.30
N ARG A 68 19.70 -3.40 15.58
CA ARG A 68 20.27 -2.63 16.69
C ARG A 68 21.37 -3.46 17.35
N GLU A 69 22.60 -3.24 16.91
CA GLU A 69 23.79 -4.03 17.25
C GLU A 69 24.90 -3.13 17.83
N LEU A 70 24.52 -2.08 18.56
CA LEU A 70 25.47 -1.28 19.34
C LEU A 70 25.90 -2.05 20.60
N ALA A 71 27.05 -1.65 21.15
CA ALA A 71 27.54 -2.19 22.42
C ALA A 71 26.51 -2.05 23.55
N ASP A 72 26.51 -3.00 24.47
CA ASP A 72 25.55 -3.10 25.58
C ASP A 72 25.34 -1.76 26.31
N TYR A 73 24.08 -1.48 26.63
CA TYR A 73 23.59 -0.26 27.27
C TYR A 73 23.78 1.04 26.48
N THR A 74 24.15 0.96 25.20
CA THR A 74 24.23 2.15 24.34
C THR A 74 22.84 2.59 23.91
N LEU A 75 22.51 3.85 24.19
CA LEU A 75 21.27 4.46 23.72
C LEU A 75 21.43 4.94 22.27
N CYS A 76 20.33 4.95 21.51
CA CYS A 76 20.23 5.64 20.24
C CYS A 76 18.79 6.10 19.97
N ARG A 77 18.64 7.00 19.00
CA ARG A 77 17.35 7.45 18.48
C ARG A 77 17.33 7.23 16.98
N LEU A 78 16.32 6.51 16.52
CA LEU A 78 16.10 6.19 15.11
C LEU A 78 14.79 6.85 14.68
N TRP A 79 14.76 7.60 13.59
CA TRP A 79 13.51 8.18 13.10
C TRP A 79 13.49 8.28 11.59
N VAL A 80 12.28 8.39 11.05
CA VAL A 80 11.99 8.44 9.63
C VAL A 80 11.34 9.78 9.30
N THR A 81 11.78 10.41 8.23
CA THR A 81 11.17 11.65 7.71
C THR A 81 10.73 11.50 6.27
N ASP A 82 9.80 12.34 5.84
CA ASP A 82 9.47 12.52 4.42
C ASP A 82 10.58 13.29 3.69
N GLU A 83 10.36 13.56 2.40
CA GLU A 83 11.26 14.37 1.57
C GLU A 83 11.42 15.82 2.02
N ASN A 84 10.46 16.33 2.80
CA ASN A 84 10.44 17.68 3.38
C ASN A 84 10.99 17.70 4.82
N LEU A 85 11.58 16.60 5.29
CA LEU A 85 12.11 16.41 6.65
C LEU A 85 11.03 16.46 7.75
N ASN A 86 9.75 16.27 7.41
CA ASN A 86 8.71 16.09 8.40
C ASN A 86 8.81 14.70 9.01
N TYR A 87 8.69 14.61 10.34
CA TYR A 87 8.65 13.33 11.04
C TYR A 87 7.47 12.47 10.59
N ILE A 88 7.74 11.21 10.25
CA ILE A 88 6.73 10.23 9.85
C ILE A 88 6.61 9.13 10.92
N ALA A 89 7.74 8.55 11.33
CA ALA A 89 7.76 7.36 12.19
C ALA A 89 9.08 7.25 12.98
N GLY A 90 9.09 6.39 13.99
CA GLY A 90 10.27 6.05 14.78
C GLY A 90 10.25 6.56 16.22
N ASN A 91 11.44 6.84 16.75
CA ASN A 91 11.66 7.17 18.14
C ASN A 91 11.62 8.69 18.33
N THR A 92 10.78 9.15 19.27
CA THR A 92 10.76 10.54 19.73
C THR A 92 11.85 10.83 20.76
N ASN A 93 12.29 9.81 21.49
CA ASN A 93 13.30 9.87 22.54
C ASN A 93 14.37 8.78 22.35
N ASN A 94 15.52 8.92 23.02
CA ASN A 94 16.56 7.91 23.03
C ASN A 94 16.07 6.61 23.67
N LYS A 95 16.45 5.46 23.09
CA LYS A 95 16.13 4.10 23.55
C LYS A 95 17.39 3.25 23.48
N GLU A 96 17.44 2.16 24.23
CA GLU A 96 18.52 1.17 24.12
C GLU A 96 18.60 0.62 22.69
N CYS A 97 19.82 0.47 22.16
CA CYS A 97 20.08 0.06 20.78
C CYS A 97 21.05 -1.12 20.64
N ASP A 98 21.00 -1.98 21.65
CA ASP A 98 21.65 -3.28 21.81
C ASP A 98 20.62 -4.42 21.92
N SER A 99 19.33 -4.12 21.65
CA SER A 99 18.18 -5.03 21.80
C SER A 99 17.49 -5.30 20.46
N ASP A 100 16.26 -5.86 20.50
CA ASP A 100 15.44 -6.28 19.34
C ASP A 100 15.52 -5.36 18.11
N ASP A 101 15.25 -5.85 16.90
CA ASP A 101 15.25 -4.97 15.73
C ASP A 101 14.17 -3.88 15.82
N ALA A 102 14.49 -2.67 15.35
CA ALA A 102 13.50 -1.59 15.23
C ALA A 102 12.75 -1.72 13.91
N VAL A 103 11.43 -1.88 13.99
CA VAL A 103 10.55 -2.03 12.82
C VAL A 103 9.55 -0.87 12.79
N PHE A 104 9.53 -0.13 11.68
CA PHE A 104 8.61 1.00 11.47
C PHE A 104 7.75 0.76 10.24
N GLN A 105 6.44 0.85 10.43
CA GLN A 105 5.45 0.89 9.36
C GLN A 105 5.22 2.35 8.96
N LEU A 106 5.41 2.65 7.69
CA LEU A 106 5.23 4.00 7.16
C LEU A 106 3.79 4.19 6.66
N PRO A 107 3.23 5.40 6.78
CA PRO A 107 1.91 5.73 6.26
C PRO A 107 1.77 5.43 4.78
N SER A 108 0.61 4.89 4.43
CA SER A 108 0.14 4.73 3.06
C SER A 108 0.35 5.99 2.22
N GLY A 109 1.00 5.85 1.07
CA GLY A 109 1.30 6.97 0.17
C GLY A 109 2.66 7.64 0.39
N THR A 110 3.47 7.17 1.35
CA THR A 110 4.86 7.62 1.48
C THR A 110 5.63 7.22 0.22
N SER A 111 6.04 8.22 -0.58
CA SER A 111 6.71 8.01 -1.87
C SER A 111 8.23 8.01 -1.75
N LYS A 112 8.76 8.88 -0.87
CA LYS A 112 10.18 9.01 -0.56
C LYS A 112 10.37 9.34 0.91
N TYR A 113 11.36 8.72 1.53
CA TYR A 113 11.68 8.95 2.93
C TYR A 113 13.18 8.83 3.21
N PHE A 114 13.58 9.39 4.35
CA PHE A 114 14.93 9.29 4.90
C PHE A 114 14.88 8.68 6.30
N ILE A 115 15.95 8.00 6.68
CA ILE A 115 16.10 7.41 7.99
C ILE A 115 17.30 8.07 8.66
N PHE A 116 17.14 8.43 9.92
CA PHE A 116 18.14 9.08 10.72
C PHE A 116 18.46 8.23 11.95
N ALA A 117 19.72 8.29 12.34
CA ALA A 117 20.23 7.71 13.57
C ALA A 117 21.02 8.76 14.35
N HIS A 118 20.79 8.80 15.66
CA HIS A 118 21.53 9.61 16.62
C HIS A 118 21.95 8.73 17.79
N VAL A 119 23.20 8.84 18.23
CA VAL A 119 23.72 8.17 19.42
C VAL A 119 24.10 9.25 20.44
N PRO A 120 23.30 9.47 21.50
CA PRO A 120 23.59 10.50 22.49
C PRO A 120 24.91 10.24 23.20
N GLY A 121 25.71 11.29 23.38
CA GLY A 121 27.05 11.20 24.00
C GLY A 121 28.16 10.79 23.03
N SER A 122 27.81 10.39 21.80
CA SER A 122 28.79 10.26 20.71
C SER A 122 29.29 11.62 20.25
N PHE A 123 30.55 11.67 19.83
CA PHE A 123 31.11 12.83 19.11
C PHE A 123 30.79 12.80 17.61
N GLU A 124 30.18 11.73 17.11
CA GLU A 124 29.76 11.65 15.71
C GLU A 124 28.45 12.39 15.46
N GLU A 125 28.33 13.01 14.28
CA GLU A 125 27.10 13.65 13.83
C GLU A 125 26.00 12.62 13.50
N ASP A 126 24.76 13.09 13.49
CA ASP A 126 23.59 12.31 13.10
C ASP A 126 23.77 11.73 11.69
N LYS A 127 23.52 10.42 11.55
CA LYS A 127 23.69 9.72 10.27
C LYS A 127 22.36 9.64 9.55
N LYS A 128 22.33 10.18 8.34
CA LYS A 128 21.19 10.15 7.43
C LYS A 128 21.37 9.07 6.35
N ARG A 129 20.29 8.36 6.03
CA ARG A 129 20.22 7.34 4.97
C ARG A 129 18.98 7.53 4.10
N GLY A 130 19.08 7.09 2.84
CA GLY A 130 18.10 7.33 1.78
C GLY A 130 18.52 8.42 0.78
N PRO A 131 17.61 8.89 -0.09
CA PRO A 131 16.18 8.63 -0.03
C PRO A 131 15.82 7.21 -0.46
N TYR A 132 14.78 6.66 0.16
CA TYR A 132 14.21 5.35 -0.17
C TYR A 132 12.80 5.50 -0.73
N ASN A 133 12.39 4.57 -1.59
CA ASN A 133 11.06 4.51 -2.21
C ASN A 133 10.39 3.12 -2.08
N GLY A 134 10.95 2.26 -1.22
CA GLY A 134 10.49 0.90 -0.98
C GLY A 134 10.81 0.45 0.44
N ASN A 135 10.66 -0.85 0.73
CA ASN A 135 11.10 -1.40 2.02
C ASN A 135 12.63 -1.26 2.15
N SER A 136 13.10 -0.93 3.35
CA SER A 136 14.52 -0.72 3.62
C SER A 136 14.98 -1.50 4.84
N CYS A 137 16.24 -1.92 4.81
CA CYS A 137 16.85 -2.77 5.81
C CYS A 137 18.25 -2.21 6.13
N LEU A 138 18.47 -1.85 7.39
CA LEU A 138 19.69 -1.18 7.86
C LEU A 138 20.21 -1.83 9.13
N SER A 139 21.47 -1.57 9.46
CA SER A 139 22.06 -1.92 10.76
C SER A 139 22.75 -0.69 11.35
N ILE A 140 22.48 -0.44 12.63
CA ILE A 140 23.29 0.42 13.49
C ILE A 140 24.15 -0.48 14.38
N HIS A 141 25.48 -0.32 14.31
CA HIS A 141 26.43 -1.18 15.02
C HIS A 141 27.72 -0.44 15.40
N GLY A 142 28.45 -0.97 16.38
CA GLY A 142 29.68 -0.39 16.91
C GLY A 142 29.56 -0.02 18.39
N SER A 143 30.28 1.01 18.81
CA SER A 143 30.28 1.52 20.19
C SER A 143 29.86 2.99 20.24
N LEU A 144 29.71 3.53 21.46
CA LEU A 144 29.30 4.93 21.69
C LEU A 144 30.14 5.94 20.87
N ASP A 145 31.46 5.79 20.88
CA ASP A 145 32.38 6.74 20.24
C ASP A 145 32.61 6.48 18.76
N VAL A 146 32.41 5.24 18.30
CA VAL A 146 32.66 4.81 16.92
C VAL A 146 31.55 3.88 16.48
N TRP A 147 30.59 4.41 15.73
CA TRP A 147 29.43 3.65 15.26
C TRP A 147 29.19 3.84 13.77
N LYS A 148 28.49 2.87 13.20
CA LYS A 148 28.13 2.87 11.79
C LYS A 148 26.63 2.68 11.67
N PHE A 149 26.09 3.23 10.60
CA PHE A 149 24.70 3.09 10.24
C PHE A 149 24.64 2.83 8.74
N ASN A 150 24.41 1.61 8.30
CA ASN A 150 24.57 1.24 6.89
C ASN A 150 23.38 0.40 6.41
N ASP A 151 23.13 0.49 5.10
CA ASP A 151 22.27 -0.45 4.41
C ASP A 151 22.84 -1.87 4.51
N ILE A 152 21.96 -2.84 4.75
CA ILE A 152 22.30 -4.25 4.74
C ILE A 152 21.34 -5.00 3.81
N PRO A 153 21.73 -6.18 3.29
CA PRO A 153 20.86 -6.98 2.45
C PRO A 153 19.54 -7.32 3.15
N SER A 154 18.43 -7.23 2.42
CA SER A 154 17.07 -7.42 2.96
C SER A 154 16.86 -8.75 3.68
N PHE A 155 17.49 -9.83 3.22
CA PHE A 155 17.40 -11.16 3.84
C PHE A 155 17.95 -11.20 5.28
N ASN A 156 18.77 -10.23 5.69
CA ASN A 156 19.25 -10.14 7.06
C ASN A 156 18.20 -9.54 8.01
N CYS A 157 17.20 -8.79 7.53
CA CYS A 157 16.17 -8.18 8.39
C CYS A 157 14.93 -9.05 8.64
N TYR A 158 14.79 -10.18 7.95
CA TYR A 158 13.65 -11.07 8.09
C TYR A 158 14.16 -12.43 8.60
N HIS A 159 14.27 -12.55 9.93
CA HIS A 159 14.58 -13.80 10.63
C HIS A 159 13.38 -14.30 11.41
#